data_AF-A0A2E5EV52-F1
#
_entry.id   AF-A0A2E5EV52-F1
#
_cell.length_a   1.000
_cell.length_b   1.000
_cell.length_c   1.000
_cell.angle_alpha   90.00
_cell.angle_beta   90.00
_cell.angle_gamma   90.00
#
_symmetry.space_group_name_H-M   'P 1'
#
loop_
_entity.id
_entity.type
_entity.pdbx_description
1 polymer ?
#
loop_
_entity_poly.entity_id
_entity_poly.type
_entity_poly.pdbx_seq_one_letter_code
_entity_poly.pdbx_strand_id
1 'polypeptide(L)'
;MISKQSLLYTFLQIMRCFFTCIFKLLLFAMPLLALDMPSFISIQHKDGILIRESVSQSSDPIGTAHYLYAYPVVDAKVTYVKVMLPDNKIGWVYVAGKTTPFKIQGQSFTSVAAYDIPVKHAQAPYDVLGVIKPQQKVPIIDRWYGRLKIRTPDQKEGWIFNGPYHSAWTSYIRNADYHHHYFADFSSPSVISNMSISSTLASYFQPQSCLRLMMPNESEVSVTFSLPKVPRRAILLLNHLAASLEDGTSYSPVSIKVNGQLVASELSPSGRTYHTDILHISKWLNTGDNTIELSLSDAKTHYFIKSISMRVQYD
;
A
#
# COMPACT_ATOMS: atom_id res chain seq x y z
N MET A 1 60.54 22.30 36.84
CA MET A 1 59.80 23.35 36.11
C MET A 1 59.38 22.79 34.76
N ILE A 2 58.11 22.44 34.59
CA ILE A 2 57.57 22.09 33.27
C ILE A 2 57.46 23.39 32.48
N SER A 3 58.09 23.47 31.31
CA SER A 3 58.06 24.70 30.51
C SER A 3 56.63 24.96 30.04
N LYS A 4 56.20 26.24 30.05
CA LYS A 4 54.86 26.64 29.59
C LYS A 4 54.55 26.16 28.16
N GLN A 5 55.58 25.94 27.34
CA GLN A 5 55.44 25.40 25.98
C GLN A 5 55.01 23.93 25.96
N SER A 6 55.48 23.10 26.91
CA SER A 6 55.09 21.70 27.02
C SER A 6 53.61 21.56 27.38
N LEU A 7 53.10 22.39 28.30
CA LEU A 7 51.68 22.41 28.68
C LEU A 7 50.77 22.82 27.52
N LEU A 8 51.17 23.80 26.70
CA LEU A 8 50.38 24.24 25.55
C LEU A 8 50.30 23.15 24.47
N TYR A 9 51.38 22.42 24.23
CA TYR A 9 51.42 21.35 23.23
C TYR A 9 50.51 20.17 23.64
N THR A 10 50.58 19.74 24.91
CA THR A 10 49.71 18.67 25.43
C THR A 10 48.23 19.07 25.38
N PHE A 11 47.91 20.31 25.72
CA PHE A 11 46.54 20.82 25.64
C PHE A 11 45.98 20.82 24.21
N LEU A 12 46.76 21.26 23.22
CA LEU A 12 46.37 21.25 21.81
C LEU A 12 46.17 19.83 21.25
N GLN A 13 46.97 18.86 21.72
CA GLN A 13 46.86 17.46 21.29
C GLN A 13 45.60 16.79 21.87
N ILE A 14 45.27 17.08 23.13
CA ILE A 14 44.01 16.64 23.76
C ILE A 14 42.81 17.24 23.04
N MET A 15 42.84 18.54 22.71
CA MET A 15 41.77 19.22 21.99
C MET A 15 41.55 18.64 20.58
N ARG A 16 42.62 18.27 19.86
CA ARG A 16 42.52 17.57 18.57
C ARG A 16 41.86 16.19 18.72
N CYS A 17 42.28 15.38 19.68
CA CYS A 17 41.67 14.07 19.92
C CYS A 17 40.19 14.20 20.31
N PHE A 18 39.86 15.17 21.18
CA PHE A 18 38.50 15.42 21.63
C PHE A 18 37.58 15.88 20.47
N PHE A 19 38.04 16.81 19.63
CA PHE A 19 37.29 17.22 18.43
C PHE A 19 37.12 16.08 17.42
N THR A 20 38.14 15.25 17.21
CA THR A 20 38.04 14.14 16.25
C THR A 20 37.09 13.04 16.76
N CYS A 21 37.07 12.79 18.08
CA CYS A 21 36.13 11.87 18.72
C CYS A 21 34.70 12.41 18.70
N ILE A 22 34.47 13.69 19.04
CA ILE A 22 33.14 14.31 18.99
C ILE A 22 32.61 14.35 17.56
N PHE A 23 33.45 14.66 16.57
CA PHE A 23 33.03 14.71 15.17
C PHE A 23 32.68 13.31 14.63
N LYS A 24 33.43 12.26 15.01
CA LYS A 24 33.06 10.87 14.69
C LYS A 24 31.80 10.42 15.43
N LEU A 25 31.57 10.84 16.67
CA LEU A 25 30.36 10.51 17.43
C LEU A 25 29.11 11.21 16.84
N LEU A 26 29.24 12.47 16.41
CA LEU A 26 28.16 13.22 15.76
C LEU A 26 27.83 12.73 14.34
N LEU A 27 28.81 12.21 13.59
CA LEU A 27 28.57 11.59 12.29
C LEU A 27 27.86 10.22 12.38
N PHE A 28 27.97 9.52 13.52
CA PHE A 28 27.28 8.25 13.76
C PHE A 28 25.91 8.40 14.45
N ALA A 29 25.61 9.57 15.02
CA ALA A 29 24.41 9.81 15.82
C ALA A 29 23.39 10.75 15.17
N MET A 30 23.50 11.03 13.87
CA MET A 30 22.34 11.53 13.14
C MET A 30 21.47 10.33 12.79
N PRO A 31 20.33 10.12 13.47
CA PRO A 31 19.33 9.23 12.91
C PRO A 31 19.02 9.81 11.53
N LEU A 32 19.38 9.10 10.47
CA LEU A 32 18.65 9.27 9.22
C LEU A 32 17.20 9.13 9.66
N LEU A 33 16.45 10.22 9.60
CA LEU A 33 15.01 10.18 9.67
C LEU A 33 14.60 9.36 8.44
N ALA A 34 14.63 8.04 8.60
CA ALA A 34 14.17 7.10 7.62
C ALA A 34 12.69 7.45 7.48
N LEU A 35 12.35 8.13 6.40
CA LEU A 35 10.96 8.38 6.07
C LEU A 35 10.28 7.03 6.07
N ASP A 36 9.29 6.88 6.95
CA ASP A 36 8.55 5.63 7.08
C ASP A 36 8.08 5.17 5.71
N MET A 37 8.45 3.93 5.38
CA MET A 37 7.97 3.30 4.17
C MET A 37 6.46 3.19 4.29
N PRO A 38 5.69 3.51 3.22
CA PRO A 38 4.26 3.26 3.27
C PRO A 38 4.06 1.77 3.46
N SER A 39 3.26 1.36 4.43
CA SER A 39 3.03 -0.07 4.66
C SER A 39 2.42 -0.77 3.45
N PHE A 40 1.65 -0.02 2.63
CA PHE A 40 1.02 -0.52 1.40
C PHE A 40 1.08 0.51 0.26
N ILE A 41 1.10 -0.01 -0.97
CA ILE A 41 0.81 0.76 -2.18
C ILE A 41 -0.38 0.16 -2.92
N SER A 42 -1.30 0.99 -3.39
CA SER A 42 -2.35 0.60 -4.32
C SER A 42 -1.98 0.92 -5.77
N ILE A 43 -2.38 0.04 -6.68
CA ILE A 43 -2.09 0.15 -8.11
C ILE A 43 -3.18 0.98 -8.80
N GLN A 44 -2.77 1.99 -9.55
CA GLN A 44 -3.65 2.93 -10.26
C GLN A 44 -3.57 2.77 -11.79
N HIS A 45 -2.69 1.90 -12.28
CA HIS A 45 -2.60 1.58 -13.70
C HIS A 45 -3.72 0.60 -14.09
N LYS A 46 -4.60 0.98 -15.04
CA LYS A 46 -5.81 0.22 -15.43
C LYS A 46 -5.52 -1.21 -15.90
N ASP A 47 -4.39 -1.41 -16.57
CA ASP A 47 -3.99 -2.73 -17.08
C ASP A 47 -3.22 -3.55 -16.02
N GLY A 48 -3.12 -3.04 -14.78
CA GLY A 48 -2.19 -3.55 -13.79
C GLY A 48 -0.73 -3.20 -14.10
N ILE A 49 0.20 -3.76 -13.33
CA ILE A 49 1.66 -3.57 -13.48
C ILE A 49 2.36 -4.91 -13.30
N LEU A 50 3.30 -5.24 -14.18
CA LEU A 50 4.12 -6.43 -14.00
C LEU A 50 5.06 -6.29 -12.79
N ILE A 51 5.08 -7.30 -11.95
CA ILE A 51 6.00 -7.46 -10.82
C ILE A 51 7.27 -8.13 -11.35
N ARG A 52 8.44 -7.60 -11.01
CA ARG A 52 9.72 -8.08 -11.56
C ARG A 52 10.66 -8.57 -10.48
N GLU A 53 11.54 -9.50 -10.82
CA GLU A 53 12.52 -10.04 -9.87
C GLU A 53 13.53 -8.98 -9.39
N SER A 54 13.92 -8.06 -10.27
CA SER A 54 14.91 -7.03 -10.00
C SER A 54 14.45 -5.62 -10.40
N VAL A 55 15.25 -4.62 -10.05
CA VAL A 55 15.00 -3.18 -10.27
C VAL A 55 15.38 -2.83 -11.72
N SER A 56 14.74 -3.49 -12.67
CA SER A 56 14.95 -3.30 -14.10
C SER A 56 13.66 -3.58 -14.87
N GLN A 57 13.31 -2.70 -15.81
CA GLN A 57 12.18 -2.94 -16.72
C GLN A 57 12.41 -4.12 -17.68
N SER A 58 13.66 -4.56 -17.85
CA SER A 58 14.01 -5.73 -18.66
C SER A 58 14.07 -7.04 -17.87
N SER A 59 13.92 -6.98 -16.53
CA SER A 59 13.91 -8.18 -15.69
C SER A 59 12.66 -9.00 -15.95
N ASP A 60 12.78 -10.33 -15.83
CA ASP A 60 11.64 -11.22 -16.02
C ASP A 60 10.48 -10.88 -15.06
N PRO A 61 9.22 -10.91 -15.55
CA PRO A 61 8.07 -10.75 -14.70
C PRO A 61 7.85 -12.02 -13.86
N ILE A 62 7.61 -11.85 -12.56
CA ILE A 62 7.33 -12.93 -11.61
C ILE A 62 5.86 -12.95 -11.16
N GLY A 63 5.08 -11.95 -11.59
CA GLY A 63 3.66 -11.80 -11.28
C GLY A 63 3.08 -10.49 -11.82
N THR A 64 1.84 -10.20 -11.46
CA THR A 64 1.12 -8.98 -11.85
C THR A 64 0.46 -8.34 -10.63
N ALA A 65 0.64 -7.03 -10.50
CA ALA A 65 -0.11 -6.16 -9.60
C ALA A 65 -1.38 -5.71 -10.31
N HIS A 66 -2.55 -6.00 -9.76
CA HIS A 66 -3.82 -5.70 -10.41
C HIS A 66 -4.28 -4.27 -10.13
N TYR A 67 -4.95 -3.66 -11.11
CA TYR A 67 -5.55 -2.34 -10.96
C TYR A 67 -6.46 -2.30 -9.73
N LEU A 68 -6.30 -1.27 -8.89
CA LEU A 68 -7.02 -1.10 -7.63
C LEU A 68 -6.79 -2.25 -6.64
N TYR A 69 -5.60 -2.84 -6.60
CA TYR A 69 -5.20 -3.75 -5.51
C TYR A 69 -4.10 -3.09 -4.68
N ALA A 70 -3.97 -3.48 -3.41
CA ALA A 70 -3.02 -2.92 -2.48
C ALA A 70 -2.03 -3.95 -1.98
N TYR A 71 -0.74 -3.67 -2.12
CA TYR A 71 0.30 -4.64 -1.81
C TYR A 71 1.18 -4.14 -0.67
N PRO A 72 1.50 -4.99 0.32
CA PRO A 72 2.47 -4.67 1.37
C PRO A 72 3.80 -4.25 0.74
N VAL A 73 4.37 -3.14 1.19
CA VAL A 73 5.72 -2.72 0.78
C VAL A 73 6.72 -3.29 1.76
N VAL A 74 7.74 -3.96 1.23
CA VAL A 74 8.81 -4.57 2.03
C VAL A 74 10.15 -3.87 1.85
N ASP A 75 10.33 -3.12 0.77
CA ASP A 75 11.54 -2.34 0.46
C ASP A 75 11.20 -1.29 -0.61
N ALA A 76 12.05 -0.28 -0.81
CA ALA A 76 11.90 0.67 -1.90
C ALA A 76 13.21 1.28 -2.38
N LYS A 77 13.18 1.67 -3.66
CA LYS A 77 14.24 2.39 -4.34
C LYS A 77 13.64 3.56 -5.11
N VAL A 78 14.50 4.41 -5.65
CA VAL A 78 14.05 5.42 -6.60
C VAL A 78 13.33 4.73 -7.76
N THR A 79 12.14 5.23 -8.13
CA THR A 79 11.21 4.68 -9.15
C THR A 79 10.66 3.27 -8.93
N TYR A 80 11.05 2.55 -7.88
CA TYR A 80 10.59 1.18 -7.64
C TYR A 80 10.19 0.95 -6.19
N VAL A 81 9.18 0.11 -5.99
CA VAL A 81 8.83 -0.39 -4.67
C VAL A 81 8.80 -1.91 -4.71
N LYS A 82 9.37 -2.54 -3.68
CA LYS A 82 9.34 -3.98 -3.53
C LYS A 82 8.08 -4.33 -2.75
N VAL A 83 7.24 -5.16 -3.34
CA VAL A 83 5.96 -5.56 -2.78
C VAL A 83 5.88 -7.06 -2.56
N MET A 84 5.04 -7.46 -1.61
CA MET A 84 4.65 -8.85 -1.42
C MET A 84 3.29 -9.11 -2.06
N LEU A 85 3.20 -10.13 -2.89
CA LEU A 85 1.95 -10.59 -3.52
C LEU A 85 1.17 -11.53 -2.58
N PRO A 86 -0.13 -11.77 -2.85
CA PRO A 86 -0.95 -12.68 -2.05
C PRO A 86 -0.39 -14.11 -1.96
N ASP A 87 0.36 -14.57 -2.97
CA ASP A 87 1.04 -15.88 -3.02
C ASP A 87 2.43 -15.87 -2.33
N ASN A 88 2.70 -14.87 -1.49
CA ASN A 88 3.97 -14.61 -0.82
C ASN A 88 5.17 -14.34 -1.74
N LYS A 89 5.00 -14.24 -3.06
CA LYS A 89 6.11 -13.80 -3.93
C LYS A 89 6.45 -12.35 -3.63
N ILE A 90 7.74 -12.04 -3.65
CA ILE A 90 8.23 -10.69 -3.41
C ILE A 90 8.95 -10.19 -4.66
N GLY A 91 8.55 -9.04 -5.17
CA GLY A 91 9.19 -8.44 -6.35
C GLY A 91 9.02 -6.94 -6.45
N TRP A 92 9.64 -6.36 -7.46
CA TRP A 92 9.72 -4.93 -7.69
C TRP A 92 8.64 -4.46 -8.67
N VAL A 93 7.89 -3.45 -8.25
CA VAL A 93 6.95 -2.68 -9.05
C VAL A 93 7.59 -1.37 -9.45
N TYR A 94 7.57 -1.06 -10.74
CA TYR A 94 7.92 0.26 -11.22
C TYR A 94 6.75 1.21 -10.91
N VAL A 95 7.00 2.21 -10.05
CA VAL A 95 5.95 3.15 -9.58
C VAL A 95 5.90 4.46 -10.37
N ALA A 96 6.85 4.61 -11.29
CA ALA A 96 7.02 5.75 -12.16
C ALA A 96 6.30 5.53 -13.50
N GLY A 97 6.06 6.59 -14.26
CA GLY A 97 5.63 6.45 -15.66
C GLY A 97 6.78 5.99 -16.56
N LYS A 98 6.47 5.43 -17.74
CA LYS A 98 7.46 4.92 -18.72
C LYS A 98 8.58 5.92 -19.04
N THR A 99 8.28 7.22 -18.95
CA THR A 99 9.25 8.31 -19.11
C THR A 99 9.31 9.13 -17.83
N THR A 100 10.50 9.24 -17.23
CA THR A 100 10.73 10.21 -16.17
C THR A 100 10.99 11.58 -16.81
N PRO A 101 10.33 12.66 -16.37
CA PRO A 101 10.53 14.00 -16.94
C PRO A 101 11.89 14.62 -16.55
N PHE A 102 12.82 13.83 -16.03
CA PHE A 102 14.11 14.27 -15.53
C PHE A 102 15.18 13.18 -15.57
N LYS A 103 16.43 13.61 -15.47
CA LYS A 103 17.62 12.78 -15.22
C LYS A 103 18.17 13.06 -13.82
N ILE A 104 18.45 12.01 -13.05
CA ILE A 104 19.08 12.13 -11.73
C ILE A 104 20.60 11.94 -11.89
N GLN A 105 21.38 12.87 -11.33
CA GLN A 105 22.84 12.82 -11.29
C GLN A 105 23.30 13.20 -9.87
N GLY A 106 23.73 12.20 -9.09
CA GLY A 106 24.11 12.39 -7.68
C GLY A 106 22.95 12.94 -6.83
N GLN A 107 23.16 14.05 -6.14
CA GLN A 107 22.15 14.75 -5.32
C GLN A 107 21.40 15.85 -6.08
N SER A 108 21.37 15.78 -7.40
CA SER A 108 20.66 16.74 -8.24
C SER A 108 19.82 16.04 -9.28
N PHE A 109 18.77 16.71 -9.74
CA PHE A 109 18.04 16.31 -10.93
C PHE A 109 18.07 17.44 -11.95
N THR A 110 18.08 17.08 -13.24
CA THR A 110 17.92 18.01 -14.36
C THR A 110 16.62 17.67 -15.11
N SER A 111 15.74 18.66 -15.27
CA SER A 111 14.51 18.50 -16.06
C SER A 111 14.85 18.21 -17.52
N VAL A 112 14.25 17.17 -18.10
CA VAL A 112 14.31 16.91 -19.55
C VAL A 112 12.94 17.07 -20.21
N ALA A 113 11.93 17.47 -19.42
CA ALA A 113 10.61 17.79 -19.93
C ALA A 113 10.64 19.08 -20.76
N ALA A 114 9.80 19.13 -21.79
CA ALA A 114 9.53 20.34 -22.57
C ALA A 114 8.50 21.27 -21.90
N TYR A 115 8.14 21.01 -20.64
CA TYR A 115 7.12 21.73 -19.89
C TYR A 115 7.58 21.99 -18.44
N ASP A 116 6.88 22.89 -17.76
CA ASP A 116 7.12 23.21 -16.35
C ASP A 116 6.67 22.06 -15.43
N ILE A 117 7.55 21.58 -14.56
CA ILE A 117 7.24 20.53 -13.59
C ILE A 117 6.76 21.21 -12.28
N PRO A 118 5.51 21.02 -11.85
CA PRO A 118 5.02 21.64 -10.62
C PRO A 118 5.61 20.98 -9.38
N VAL A 119 6.02 21.82 -8.43
CA VAL A 119 6.53 21.43 -7.10
C VAL A 119 5.42 21.64 -6.09
N LYS A 120 5.01 20.60 -5.38
CA LYS A 120 3.78 20.61 -4.57
C LYS A 120 4.02 20.30 -3.10
N HIS A 121 3.07 20.71 -2.26
CA HIS A 121 3.05 20.32 -0.86
C HIS A 121 2.71 18.83 -0.69
N ALA A 122 3.27 18.14 0.31
CA ALA A 122 3.02 16.70 0.51
C ALA A 122 1.59 16.41 1.00
N GLN A 123 1.05 17.32 1.82
CA GLN A 123 -0.26 17.20 2.45
C GLN A 123 -1.36 17.90 1.63
N ALA A 124 -0.99 18.81 0.72
CA ALA A 124 -1.92 19.55 -0.13
C ALA A 124 -1.43 19.45 -1.60
N PRO A 125 -1.67 18.30 -2.27
CA PRO A 125 -1.09 18.04 -3.59
C PRO A 125 -1.60 18.98 -4.68
N TYR A 126 -2.69 19.71 -4.44
CA TYR A 126 -3.18 20.74 -5.35
C TYR A 126 -2.42 22.07 -5.23
N ASP A 127 -1.74 22.30 -4.10
CA ASP A 127 -0.99 23.54 -3.84
C ASP A 127 0.37 23.48 -4.52
N VAL A 128 0.57 24.34 -5.53
CA VAL A 128 1.83 24.48 -6.26
C VAL A 128 2.69 25.51 -5.55
N LEU A 129 3.79 25.05 -4.93
CA LEU A 129 4.76 25.88 -4.23
C LEU A 129 5.69 26.62 -5.21
N GLY A 130 6.00 25.97 -6.34
CA GLY A 130 6.84 26.50 -7.40
C GLY A 130 6.85 25.59 -8.62
N VAL A 131 7.70 25.92 -9.59
CA VAL A 131 7.87 25.13 -10.83
C VAL A 131 9.35 24.93 -11.16
N ILE A 132 9.69 23.79 -11.73
CA ILE A 132 10.99 23.56 -12.39
C ILE A 132 10.81 23.75 -13.88
N LYS A 133 11.57 24.67 -14.46
CA LYS A 133 11.58 24.96 -15.91
C LYS A 133 12.27 23.85 -16.71
N PRO A 134 12.01 23.72 -18.03
CA PRO A 134 12.77 22.84 -18.91
C PRO A 134 14.28 23.03 -18.77
N GLN A 135 15.05 21.93 -18.78
CA GLN A 135 16.53 21.91 -18.62
C GLN A 135 17.06 22.46 -17.28
N GLN A 136 16.19 22.89 -16.37
CA GLN A 136 16.61 23.41 -15.08
C GLN A 136 17.14 22.28 -14.18
N LYS A 137 18.29 22.56 -13.55
CA LYS A 137 18.92 21.68 -12.57
C LYS A 137 18.60 22.18 -11.16
N VAL A 138 18.14 21.29 -10.29
CA VAL A 138 17.83 21.60 -8.89
C VAL A 138 18.35 20.50 -7.94
N PRO A 139 18.67 20.86 -6.68
CA PRO A 139 19.09 19.88 -5.69
C PRO A 139 17.94 18.98 -5.25
N ILE A 140 18.24 17.70 -5.08
CA ILE A 140 17.38 16.71 -4.43
C ILE A 140 17.70 16.77 -2.94
N ILE A 141 16.70 17.16 -2.15
CA ILE A 141 16.78 17.19 -0.70
C ILE A 141 16.49 15.82 -0.13
N ASP A 142 15.50 15.14 -0.71
CA ASP A 142 15.00 13.86 -0.21
C ASP A 142 14.42 12.99 -1.32
N ARG A 143 14.31 11.70 -1.06
CA ARG A 143 13.78 10.70 -1.98
C ARG A 143 12.75 9.86 -1.24
N TRP A 144 11.54 9.81 -1.78
CA TRP A 144 10.44 9.10 -1.14
C TRP A 144 9.51 8.50 -2.20
N TYR A 145 9.50 7.17 -2.34
CA TYR A 145 8.52 6.37 -3.09
C TYR A 145 7.92 7.03 -4.33
N GLY A 146 8.64 6.98 -5.46
CA GLY A 146 8.15 7.59 -6.70
C GLY A 146 7.99 9.11 -6.60
N ARG A 147 8.58 9.77 -5.60
CA ARG A 147 8.64 11.23 -5.46
C ARG A 147 10.05 11.68 -5.07
N LEU A 148 10.38 12.91 -5.44
CA LEU A 148 11.61 13.58 -5.03
C LEU A 148 11.24 14.86 -4.29
N LYS A 149 11.82 15.07 -3.11
CA LYS A 149 11.78 16.39 -2.45
C LYS A 149 12.91 17.20 -3.02
N ILE A 150 12.60 18.40 -3.51
CA ILE A 150 13.57 19.25 -4.19
C ILE A 150 13.51 20.66 -3.61
N ARG A 151 14.60 21.42 -3.77
CA ARG A 151 14.61 22.86 -3.47
C ARG A 151 14.53 23.64 -4.78
N THR A 152 13.51 24.46 -4.94
CA THR A 152 13.39 25.38 -6.08
C THR A 152 14.42 26.51 -5.97
N PRO A 153 14.69 27.26 -7.07
CA PRO A 153 15.61 28.39 -7.02
C PRO A 153 15.22 29.49 -6.01
N ASP A 154 13.91 29.70 -5.81
CA ASP A 154 13.33 30.60 -4.80
C ASP A 154 13.33 29.99 -3.39
N GLN A 155 14.15 28.97 -3.15
CA GLN A 155 14.38 28.30 -1.86
C GLN A 155 13.17 27.59 -1.24
N LYS A 156 12.08 27.39 -2.00
CA LYS A 156 10.95 26.59 -1.53
C LYS A 156 11.26 25.11 -1.65
N GLU A 157 10.76 24.34 -0.69
CA GLU A 157 10.88 22.89 -0.70
C GLU A 157 9.54 22.25 -0.98
N GLY A 158 9.52 21.27 -1.88
CA GLY A 158 8.33 20.50 -2.12
C GLY A 158 8.62 19.23 -2.90
N TRP A 159 7.56 18.53 -3.24
CA TRP A 159 7.62 17.21 -3.84
C TRP A 159 7.24 17.27 -5.32
N ILE A 160 8.01 16.55 -6.13
CA ILE A 160 7.66 16.23 -7.51
C ILE A 160 7.43 14.72 -7.65
N PHE A 161 6.55 14.33 -8.55
CA PHE A 161 6.36 12.91 -8.88
C PHE A 161 7.46 12.44 -9.83
N ASN A 162 7.92 11.22 -9.63
CA ASN A 162 8.95 10.57 -10.42
C ASN A 162 8.30 9.90 -11.63
N GLY A 163 7.70 10.70 -12.50
CA GLY A 163 6.87 10.27 -13.64
C GLY A 163 5.99 11.43 -14.11
N PRO A 164 5.21 11.25 -15.19
CA PRO A 164 4.22 12.24 -15.59
C PRO A 164 3.24 12.47 -14.43
N TYR A 165 3.05 13.73 -14.04
CA TYR A 165 2.34 14.09 -12.82
C TYR A 165 0.92 13.50 -12.70
N HIS A 166 0.20 13.40 -13.82
CA HIS A 166 -1.16 12.88 -13.92
C HIS A 166 -1.22 11.34 -14.06
N SER A 167 -0.09 10.65 -14.00
CA SER A 167 0.01 9.21 -14.26
C SER A 167 0.86 8.52 -13.21
N ALA A 168 0.57 8.77 -11.94
CA ALA A 168 1.09 7.94 -10.87
C ALA A 168 0.52 6.53 -11.04
N TRP A 169 1.37 5.55 -11.31
CA TRP A 169 0.93 4.15 -11.44
C TRP A 169 0.56 3.55 -10.09
N THR A 170 0.91 4.21 -8.98
CA THR A 170 0.61 3.77 -7.63
C THR A 170 0.25 4.94 -6.72
N SER A 171 -0.54 4.66 -5.68
CA SER A 171 -0.80 5.55 -4.54
C SER A 171 -0.44 4.83 -3.25
N TYR A 172 0.01 5.53 -2.22
CA TYR A 172 0.32 4.91 -0.93
C TYR A 172 -0.90 4.96 0.00
N ILE A 173 -0.94 4.04 0.96
CA ILE A 173 -1.99 3.95 1.98
C ILE A 173 -1.35 4.28 3.32
N ARG A 174 -1.76 5.42 3.90
CA ARG A 174 -1.07 6.06 5.03
C ARG A 174 -1.43 5.48 6.41
N ASN A 175 -2.49 4.69 6.51
CA ASN A 175 -2.96 4.08 7.74
C ASN A 175 -3.00 2.57 7.58
N ALA A 176 -2.15 1.86 8.32
CA ALA A 176 -2.07 0.43 8.21
C ALA A 176 -1.52 -0.20 9.50
N ASP A 177 -2.35 -0.25 10.54
CA ASP A 177 -2.28 -1.32 11.55
C ASP A 177 -2.62 -2.70 10.92
N TYR A 178 -2.21 -2.95 9.66
CA TYR A 178 -2.55 -4.14 8.89
C TYR A 178 -1.48 -5.25 9.01
N HIS A 179 -0.45 -5.09 9.84
CA HIS A 179 0.62 -6.09 9.98
C HIS A 179 0.13 -7.48 10.43
N HIS A 180 -1.09 -7.58 10.97
CA HIS A 180 -1.74 -8.85 11.35
C HIS A 180 -3.12 -9.04 10.71
N HIS A 181 -3.44 -8.25 9.67
CA HIS A 181 -4.76 -8.22 9.06
C HIS A 181 -4.68 -8.65 7.59
N TYR A 182 -5.48 -9.65 7.24
CA TYR A 182 -5.83 -9.94 5.85
C TYR A 182 -7.11 -9.21 5.53
N PHE A 183 -7.22 -8.55 4.38
CA PHE A 183 -8.38 -7.74 4.08
C PHE A 183 -8.59 -7.57 2.57
N ALA A 184 -9.86 -7.41 2.22
CA ALA A 184 -10.38 -6.94 0.96
C ALA A 184 -11.45 -5.88 1.29
N ASP A 185 -11.10 -4.62 1.10
CA ASP A 185 -11.94 -3.46 1.36
C ASP A 185 -12.45 -2.89 0.03
N PHE A 186 -13.77 -2.80 -0.06
CA PHE A 186 -14.51 -2.32 -1.21
C PHE A 186 -15.10 -0.93 -0.95
N SER A 187 -14.90 -0.34 0.24
CA SER A 187 -15.58 0.88 0.72
C SER A 187 -15.10 2.20 0.07
N SER A 188 -14.15 2.13 -0.85
CA SER A 188 -13.62 3.28 -1.59
C SER A 188 -13.70 3.00 -3.09
N PRO A 189 -13.70 4.01 -3.99
CA PRO A 189 -13.69 3.80 -5.44
C PRO A 189 -12.59 2.84 -5.95
N SER A 190 -11.54 2.66 -5.17
CA SER A 190 -10.52 1.63 -5.34
C SER A 190 -10.78 0.45 -4.41
N VAL A 191 -10.67 -0.78 -4.93
CA VAL A 191 -10.51 -1.93 -4.04
C VAL A 191 -9.17 -1.78 -3.31
N ILE A 192 -9.14 -2.17 -2.04
CA ILE A 192 -7.92 -2.17 -1.25
C ILE A 192 -7.82 -3.56 -0.63
N SER A 193 -6.93 -4.39 -1.15
CA SER A 193 -6.87 -5.79 -0.73
C SER A 193 -5.46 -6.30 -0.74
N ASN A 194 -5.04 -6.94 0.35
CA ASN A 194 -3.86 -7.80 0.41
C ASN A 194 -4.19 -9.29 0.23
N MET A 195 -5.46 -9.60 -0.03
CA MET A 195 -5.93 -10.92 -0.47
C MET A 195 -6.13 -10.93 -1.99
N SER A 196 -5.96 -12.09 -2.61
CA SER A 196 -6.41 -12.31 -4.00
C SER A 196 -7.92 -12.44 -4.01
N ILE A 197 -8.63 -11.71 -4.89
CA ILE A 197 -10.09 -11.76 -4.98
C ILE A 197 -10.47 -12.36 -6.33
N SER A 198 -11.32 -13.37 -6.32
CA SER A 198 -12.04 -13.87 -7.49
C SER A 198 -13.53 -13.78 -7.24
N SER A 199 -14.31 -13.65 -8.32
CA SER A 199 -15.75 -13.60 -8.19
C SER A 199 -16.47 -14.08 -9.44
N THR A 200 -17.61 -14.71 -9.25
CA THR A 200 -18.53 -15.15 -10.29
C THR A 200 -19.82 -14.36 -10.14
N LEU A 201 -20.27 -13.71 -11.22
CA LEU A 201 -21.52 -12.90 -11.25
C LEU A 201 -21.65 -11.84 -10.15
N ALA A 202 -20.50 -11.37 -9.62
CA ALA A 202 -20.42 -10.20 -8.77
C ALA A 202 -19.98 -8.97 -9.57
N SER A 203 -20.38 -7.78 -9.13
CA SER A 203 -19.92 -6.53 -9.76
C SER A 203 -19.64 -5.46 -8.70
N TYR A 204 -18.67 -4.61 -8.98
CA TYR A 204 -18.37 -3.48 -8.13
C TYR A 204 -19.42 -2.36 -8.34
N PHE A 205 -20.17 -2.05 -7.29
CA PHE A 205 -21.26 -1.08 -7.33
C PHE A 205 -20.75 0.30 -6.86
N GLN A 206 -20.27 1.09 -7.83
CA GLN A 206 -19.66 2.40 -7.58
C GLN A 206 -20.48 3.38 -6.73
N PRO A 207 -21.83 3.51 -6.89
CA PRO A 207 -22.61 4.49 -6.13
C PRO A 207 -22.50 4.33 -4.61
N GLN A 208 -22.23 3.12 -4.12
CA GLN A 208 -22.07 2.87 -2.68
C GLN A 208 -20.67 2.41 -2.30
N SER A 209 -19.77 2.25 -3.28
CA SER A 209 -18.46 1.65 -3.10
C SER A 209 -18.54 0.34 -2.32
N CYS A 210 -19.02 -0.70 -2.99
CA CYS A 210 -19.15 -2.04 -2.44
C CYS A 210 -19.16 -3.09 -3.55
N LEU A 211 -18.88 -4.34 -3.20
CA LEU A 211 -19.09 -5.47 -4.09
C LEU A 211 -20.56 -5.92 -4.00
N ARG A 212 -21.22 -6.16 -5.14
CA ARG A 212 -22.62 -6.57 -5.22
C ARG A 212 -22.75 -7.97 -5.81
N LEU A 213 -23.39 -8.88 -5.07
CA LEU A 213 -23.84 -10.19 -5.52
C LEU A 213 -25.29 -10.08 -5.98
N MET A 214 -25.62 -10.64 -7.15
CA MET A 214 -26.88 -10.33 -7.86
C MET A 214 -27.74 -11.54 -8.17
N MET A 215 -27.12 -12.69 -8.43
CA MET A 215 -27.76 -13.90 -8.94
C MET A 215 -27.77 -14.98 -7.84
N PRO A 216 -28.96 -15.32 -7.29
CA PRO A 216 -29.11 -16.40 -6.31
C PRO A 216 -28.51 -17.72 -6.80
N ASN A 217 -27.80 -18.44 -5.93
CA ASN A 217 -27.11 -19.71 -6.19
C ASN A 217 -26.00 -19.70 -7.26
N GLU A 218 -25.74 -18.56 -7.89
CA GLU A 218 -24.69 -18.44 -8.93
C GLU A 218 -23.64 -17.38 -8.58
N SER A 219 -24.01 -16.35 -7.81
CA SER A 219 -23.07 -15.31 -7.39
C SER A 219 -22.18 -15.78 -6.25
N GLU A 220 -20.88 -15.61 -6.44
CA GLU A 220 -19.86 -15.99 -5.49
C GLU A 220 -18.72 -14.96 -5.48
N VAL A 221 -18.14 -14.73 -4.30
CA VAL A 221 -16.85 -14.09 -4.15
C VAL A 221 -15.95 -14.98 -3.30
N SER A 222 -14.71 -15.12 -3.73
CA SER A 222 -13.69 -15.88 -3.03
C SER A 222 -12.47 -15.00 -2.78
N VAL A 223 -11.96 -15.03 -1.56
CA VAL A 223 -10.71 -14.37 -1.19
C VAL A 223 -9.68 -15.40 -0.78
N THR A 224 -8.49 -15.31 -1.36
CA THR A 224 -7.38 -16.24 -1.11
C THR A 224 -6.20 -15.50 -0.49
N PHE A 225 -5.57 -16.12 0.51
CA PHE A 225 -4.41 -15.60 1.22
C PHE A 225 -3.55 -16.73 1.78
N SER A 226 -2.29 -16.44 2.09
CA SER A 226 -1.36 -17.43 2.63
C SER A 226 -0.97 -17.11 4.08
N LEU A 227 -0.92 -18.13 4.93
CA LEU A 227 -0.51 -18.06 6.33
C LEU A 227 0.87 -18.71 6.55
N PRO A 228 1.82 -18.05 7.24
CA PRO A 228 3.13 -18.63 7.53
C PRO A 228 3.08 -19.79 8.54
N LYS A 229 2.06 -19.81 9.42
CA LYS A 229 1.73 -20.89 10.35
C LYS A 229 0.24 -20.79 10.70
N VAL A 230 -0.35 -21.86 11.23
CA VAL A 230 -1.73 -21.78 11.75
C VAL A 230 -1.79 -20.84 12.96
N PRO A 231 -2.65 -19.81 12.98
CA PRO A 231 -2.77 -18.90 14.11
C PRO A 231 -3.53 -19.55 15.27
N ARG A 232 -3.15 -19.20 16.51
CA ARG A 232 -3.91 -19.59 17.72
C ARG A 232 -5.35 -19.08 17.68
N ARG A 233 -5.52 -17.85 17.17
CA ARG A 233 -6.84 -17.22 17.05
C ARG A 233 -6.94 -16.49 15.70
N ALA A 234 -8.03 -16.75 14.98
CA ALA A 234 -8.42 -16.00 13.80
C ALA A 234 -9.88 -15.59 13.90
N ILE A 235 -10.15 -14.33 13.56
CA ILE A 235 -11.49 -13.74 13.53
C ILE A 235 -11.71 -13.15 12.14
N LEU A 236 -12.73 -13.63 11.44
CA LEU A 236 -13.26 -13.02 10.22
C LEU A 236 -14.29 -11.96 10.59
N LEU A 237 -14.15 -10.78 10.00
CA LEU A 237 -15.04 -9.65 10.11
C LEU A 237 -15.61 -9.40 8.70
N LEU A 238 -16.90 -9.60 8.54
CA LEU A 238 -17.61 -9.36 7.28
C LEU A 238 -18.47 -8.12 7.45
N ASN A 239 -18.22 -7.07 6.66
CA ASN A 239 -19.03 -5.85 6.65
C ASN A 239 -19.92 -5.84 5.40
N HIS A 240 -21.24 -5.89 5.58
CA HIS A 240 -22.17 -6.31 4.53
C HIS A 240 -23.60 -5.81 4.76
N LEU A 241 -24.44 -5.90 3.73
CA LEU A 241 -25.82 -5.42 3.72
C LEU A 241 -26.67 -6.29 2.76
N ALA A 242 -27.87 -6.67 3.17
CA ALA A 242 -28.90 -7.18 2.27
C ALA A 242 -29.76 -6.02 1.78
N ALA A 243 -30.04 -5.93 0.48
CA ALA A 243 -30.95 -4.91 -0.03
C ALA A 243 -32.36 -5.14 0.55
N SER A 244 -33.05 -4.05 0.87
CA SER A 244 -34.47 -4.09 1.25
C SER A 244 -35.36 -3.87 0.03
N LEU A 245 -36.50 -4.55 0.00
CA LEU A 245 -37.65 -4.26 -0.86
C LEU A 245 -38.39 -3.00 -0.36
N GLU A 246 -39.38 -2.54 -1.13
CA GLU A 246 -40.18 -1.35 -0.81
C GLU A 246 -40.94 -1.49 0.52
N ASP A 247 -41.40 -2.70 0.84
CA ASP A 247 -42.07 -3.05 2.09
C ASP A 247 -41.10 -3.15 3.29
N GLY A 248 -39.81 -2.93 3.05
CA GLY A 248 -38.75 -3.01 4.06
C GLY A 248 -38.25 -4.43 4.33
N THR A 249 -38.80 -5.46 3.69
CA THR A 249 -38.29 -6.83 3.82
C THR A 249 -36.94 -6.96 3.12
N SER A 250 -36.02 -7.72 3.70
CA SER A 250 -34.70 -7.98 3.12
C SER A 250 -34.40 -9.46 3.26
N TYR A 251 -34.12 -10.14 2.15
CA TYR A 251 -33.78 -11.56 2.16
C TYR A 251 -32.70 -11.84 1.11
N SER A 252 -31.46 -11.88 1.58
CA SER A 252 -30.28 -12.19 0.77
C SER A 252 -29.32 -13.07 1.58
N PRO A 253 -29.70 -14.31 1.89
CA PRO A 253 -28.84 -15.22 2.62
C PRO A 253 -27.55 -15.48 1.85
N VAL A 254 -26.44 -15.42 2.57
CA VAL A 254 -25.16 -15.93 2.08
C VAL A 254 -24.67 -17.07 2.95
N SER A 255 -23.94 -17.97 2.31
CA SER A 255 -23.17 -19.01 3.00
C SER A 255 -21.69 -18.66 2.92
N ILE A 256 -20.97 -18.95 4.00
CA ILE A 256 -19.53 -18.72 4.11
C ILE A 256 -18.84 -20.05 4.30
N LYS A 257 -17.88 -20.35 3.42
CA LYS A 257 -16.98 -21.50 3.56
C LYS A 257 -15.55 -21.02 3.78
N VAL A 258 -14.79 -21.79 4.54
CA VAL A 258 -13.35 -21.63 4.71
C VAL A 258 -12.70 -22.95 4.34
N ASN A 259 -11.82 -22.92 3.33
CA ASN A 259 -11.19 -24.12 2.76
C ASN A 259 -12.22 -25.20 2.40
N GLY A 260 -13.32 -24.81 1.76
CA GLY A 260 -14.43 -25.67 1.35
C GLY A 260 -15.37 -26.13 2.49
N GLN A 261 -15.04 -25.88 3.76
CA GLN A 261 -15.88 -26.26 4.90
C GLN A 261 -16.85 -25.14 5.27
N LEU A 262 -18.13 -25.48 5.45
CA LEU A 262 -19.18 -24.52 5.84
C LEU A 262 -18.93 -23.98 7.25
N VAL A 263 -18.82 -22.66 7.37
CA VAL A 263 -18.60 -21.92 8.63
C VAL A 263 -19.88 -21.24 9.09
N ALA A 264 -20.61 -20.63 8.16
CA ALA A 264 -21.88 -19.97 8.42
C ALA A 264 -22.81 -20.19 7.23
N SER A 265 -24.09 -20.34 7.49
CA SER A 265 -25.15 -20.49 6.49
C SER A 265 -26.25 -19.48 6.76
N GLU A 266 -26.95 -19.07 5.71
CA GLU A 266 -28.13 -18.22 5.79
C GLU A 266 -27.88 -16.87 6.50
N LEU A 267 -26.68 -16.31 6.36
CA LEU A 267 -26.37 -14.97 6.87
C LEU A 267 -27.06 -13.91 6.01
N SER A 268 -28.10 -13.29 6.54
CA SER A 268 -28.83 -12.20 5.88
C SER A 268 -29.08 -11.07 6.89
N PRO A 269 -28.22 -10.03 6.95
CA PRO A 269 -28.42 -8.93 7.89
C PRO A 269 -29.74 -8.22 7.54
N SER A 270 -30.54 -7.89 8.55
CA SER A 270 -31.76 -7.11 8.37
C SER A 270 -31.45 -5.61 8.48
N GLY A 271 -32.13 -4.79 7.67
CA GLY A 271 -32.07 -3.34 7.76
C GLY A 271 -31.51 -2.64 6.53
N ARG A 272 -31.27 -1.33 6.66
CA ARG A 272 -30.84 -0.42 5.58
C ARG A 272 -29.40 0.07 5.72
N THR A 273 -28.69 -0.43 6.73
CA THR A 273 -27.32 -0.03 7.06
C THR A 273 -26.40 -1.23 6.97
N TYR A 274 -25.11 -0.99 6.74
CA TYR A 274 -24.13 -2.07 6.77
C TYR A 274 -23.98 -2.62 8.20
N HIS A 275 -23.95 -3.94 8.31
CA HIS A 275 -23.72 -4.70 9.53
C HIS A 275 -22.34 -5.35 9.48
N THR A 276 -21.77 -5.65 10.65
CA THR A 276 -20.50 -6.39 10.74
C THR A 276 -20.70 -7.68 11.51
N ASP A 277 -20.63 -8.80 10.79
CA ASP A 277 -20.61 -10.13 11.38
C ASP A 277 -19.18 -10.50 11.82
N ILE A 278 -19.08 -11.17 12.96
CA ILE A 278 -17.82 -11.59 13.58
C ILE A 278 -17.81 -13.13 13.69
N LEU A 279 -16.91 -13.78 12.98
CA LEU A 279 -16.85 -15.24 12.86
C LEU A 279 -15.48 -15.75 13.34
N HIS A 280 -15.49 -16.69 14.27
CA HIS A 280 -14.27 -17.31 14.79
C HIS A 280 -13.83 -18.46 13.89
N ILE A 281 -12.87 -18.24 13.00
CA ILE A 281 -12.53 -19.21 11.94
C ILE A 281 -11.26 -20.03 12.15
N SER A 282 -10.60 -19.93 13.32
CA SER A 282 -9.27 -20.55 13.55
C SER A 282 -9.19 -22.02 13.16
N LYS A 283 -10.22 -22.83 13.47
CA LYS A 283 -10.20 -24.29 13.28
C LYS A 283 -10.25 -24.75 11.82
N TRP A 284 -10.54 -23.84 10.90
CA TRP A 284 -10.66 -24.14 9.47
C TRP A 284 -9.44 -23.68 8.66
N LEU A 285 -8.47 -23.02 9.30
CA LEU A 285 -7.30 -22.49 8.66
C LEU A 285 -6.15 -23.49 8.63
N ASN A 286 -5.38 -23.46 7.55
CA ASN A 286 -4.19 -24.29 7.33
C ASN A 286 -2.94 -23.42 7.21
N THR A 287 -1.76 -24.02 7.37
CA THR A 287 -0.50 -23.36 6.95
C THR A 287 -0.46 -23.33 5.42
N GLY A 288 0.07 -22.26 4.84
CA GLY A 288 0.04 -22.03 3.39
C GLY A 288 -1.26 -21.38 2.95
N ASP A 289 -1.76 -21.77 1.78
CA ASP A 289 -2.89 -21.12 1.14
C ASP A 289 -4.21 -21.46 1.82
N ASN A 290 -5.06 -20.43 1.93
CA ASN A 290 -6.39 -20.51 2.50
C ASN A 290 -7.36 -19.72 1.63
N THR A 291 -8.61 -20.19 1.57
CA THR A 291 -9.67 -19.59 0.79
C THR A 291 -10.89 -19.36 1.66
N ILE A 292 -11.47 -18.16 1.59
CA ILE A 292 -12.78 -17.84 2.16
C ILE A 292 -13.73 -17.58 1.00
N GLU A 293 -14.80 -18.37 0.91
CA GLU A 293 -15.81 -18.28 -0.14
C GLU A 293 -17.12 -17.77 0.45
N LEU A 294 -17.74 -16.80 -0.21
CA LEU A 294 -19.06 -16.30 0.11
C LEU A 294 -19.95 -16.51 -1.12
N SER A 295 -20.99 -17.33 -0.97
CA SER A 295 -21.93 -17.65 -2.03
C SER A 295 -23.32 -17.12 -1.66
N LEU A 296 -24.00 -16.46 -2.61
CA LEU A 296 -25.37 -16.00 -2.44
C LEU A 296 -26.33 -17.19 -2.60
N SER A 297 -27.12 -17.50 -1.58
CA SER A 297 -28.10 -18.61 -1.57
C SER A 297 -29.40 -18.19 -2.30
N ASP A 298 -30.58 -18.62 -1.84
CA ASP A 298 -31.90 -18.44 -2.46
C ASP A 298 -32.50 -17.02 -2.35
N ALA A 299 -31.62 -16.01 -2.44
CA ALA A 299 -31.91 -14.60 -2.25
C ALA A 299 -33.08 -14.06 -3.10
N LYS A 300 -33.84 -13.13 -2.50
CA LYS A 300 -34.88 -12.34 -3.18
C LYS A 300 -34.40 -10.92 -3.50
N THR A 301 -33.34 -10.47 -2.85
CA THR A 301 -32.73 -9.15 -3.07
C THR A 301 -31.25 -9.28 -3.41
N HIS A 302 -30.59 -8.15 -3.69
CA HIS A 302 -29.14 -8.12 -3.87
C HIS A 302 -28.41 -8.12 -2.53
N TYR A 303 -27.18 -8.61 -2.53
CA TYR A 303 -26.30 -8.57 -1.38
C TYR A 303 -25.09 -7.69 -1.65
N PHE A 304 -24.70 -6.89 -0.67
CA PHE A 304 -23.59 -5.95 -0.77
C PHE A 304 -22.53 -6.23 0.28
N ILE A 305 -21.26 -6.22 -0.13
CA ILE A 305 -20.10 -6.44 0.72
C ILE A 305 -19.23 -5.19 0.68
N LYS A 306 -19.04 -4.56 1.83
CA LYS A 306 -18.14 -3.41 2.00
C LYS A 306 -16.72 -3.84 2.31
N SER A 307 -16.54 -4.87 3.12
CA SER A 307 -15.20 -5.39 3.41
C SER A 307 -15.25 -6.82 3.93
N ILE A 308 -14.24 -7.59 3.57
CA ILE A 308 -13.92 -8.88 4.16
C ILE A 308 -12.57 -8.70 4.85
N SER A 309 -12.47 -8.91 6.15
CA SER A 309 -11.17 -8.81 6.84
C SER A 309 -10.99 -9.92 7.86
N MET A 310 -9.76 -10.32 8.11
CA MET A 310 -9.41 -11.34 9.07
C MET A 310 -8.28 -10.82 9.96
N ARG A 311 -8.48 -10.92 11.27
CA ARG A 311 -7.45 -10.65 12.27
C ARG A 311 -6.90 -11.96 12.78
N VAL A 312 -5.57 -12.09 12.80
CA VAL A 312 -4.89 -13.30 13.30
C VAL A 312 -4.02 -12.96 14.49
N GLN A 313 -3.93 -13.91 15.42
CA GLN A 313 -3.01 -13.90 16.54
C GLN A 313 -2.20 -15.19 16.51
N TYR A 314 -0.89 -15.03 16.39
CA TYR A 314 0.09 -16.11 16.49
C TYR A 314 0.54 -16.32 17.94
N ASP A 315 1.04 -17.52 18.23
CA ASP A 315 1.83 -17.80 19.43
C ASP A 315 3.21 -17.15 19.37
#